data_AF-A0A935ZKG8-F1
#
_entry.id   AF-A0A935ZKG8-F1
#
_cell.length_a   1.000
_cell.length_b   1.000
_cell.length_c   1.000
_cell.angle_alpha   90.00
_cell.angle_beta   90.00
_cell.angle_gamma   90.00
#
_symmetry.space_group_name_H-M   'P 1'
#
loop_
_entity.id
_entity.type
_entity.pdbx_description
1 polymer ?
#
loop_
_entity_poly.entity_id
_entity_poly.type
_entity_poly.pdbx_seq_one_letter_code
_entity_poly.pdbx_strand_id
1 'polypeptide(L)'
;MADEELEKKAEESEDEEASEGTSSSDEAEASTSKKSEAKAEKASSADDPDEDAEIDQVLAHQSSNALGAERFVYAGYFAAAVGAAFVFAKLGHAAWVKLAAWKPEQVGEPRDEIVYGVAGLLGVALAVHYWRKKEAREYATEVADELSKVTWPTKKEVQNSTLVVVLTTLFATVFFALMDQFWRFITDKVYGF
;
A
#
# COMPACT_ATOMS: atom_id res chain seq x y z
N MET A 1 -18.50 -33.36 -54.19
CA MET A 1 -17.41 -32.47 -53.70
C MET A 1 -17.91 -31.09 -53.26
N ALA A 2 -19.21 -30.79 -53.29
CA ALA A 2 -19.78 -29.61 -52.62
C ALA A 2 -20.74 -29.99 -51.46
N ASP A 3 -21.29 -31.20 -51.47
CA ASP A 3 -22.25 -31.65 -50.43
C ASP A 3 -21.60 -32.30 -49.20
N GLU A 4 -20.35 -32.75 -49.28
CA GLU A 4 -19.62 -33.37 -48.15
C GLU A 4 -18.94 -32.32 -47.23
N GLU A 5 -18.84 -31.06 -47.67
CA GLU A 5 -18.43 -29.93 -46.83
C GLU A 5 -19.59 -29.33 -46.02
N LEU A 6 -20.84 -29.65 -46.37
CA LEU A 6 -22.00 -29.06 -45.69
C LEU A 6 -22.37 -29.79 -44.39
N GLU A 7 -22.14 -31.10 -44.29
CA GLU A 7 -22.37 -31.83 -43.02
C GLU A 7 -21.24 -31.61 -42.01
N LYS A 8 -19.99 -31.50 -42.46
CA LYS A 8 -18.88 -31.20 -41.55
C LYS A 8 -18.95 -29.78 -40.97
N LYS A 9 -19.59 -28.86 -41.70
CA LYS A 9 -19.83 -27.49 -41.23
C LYS A 9 -21.08 -27.36 -40.36
N ALA A 10 -21.98 -28.35 -40.39
CA ALA A 10 -23.16 -28.39 -39.54
C ALA A 10 -22.84 -28.99 -38.15
N GLU A 11 -22.08 -30.08 -38.07
CA GLU A 11 -21.70 -30.67 -36.77
C GLU A 11 -20.71 -29.80 -35.97
N GLU A 12 -19.87 -28.98 -36.60
CA GLU A 12 -19.01 -28.02 -35.87
C GLU A 12 -19.80 -26.80 -35.35
N SER A 13 -21.05 -26.59 -35.81
CA SER A 13 -21.86 -25.44 -35.40
C SER A 13 -22.80 -25.68 -34.22
N GLU A 14 -23.02 -26.93 -33.81
CA GLU A 14 -23.99 -27.26 -32.74
C GLU A 14 -23.33 -27.57 -31.37
N ASP A 15 -22.03 -27.88 -31.31
CA ASP A 15 -21.36 -28.20 -30.03
C ASP A 15 -20.70 -27.00 -29.32
N GLU A 16 -20.59 -25.81 -29.93
CA GLU A 16 -20.01 -24.62 -29.26
C GLU A 16 -21.05 -23.72 -28.55
N GLU A 17 -22.35 -23.93 -28.75
CA GLU A 17 -23.41 -23.09 -28.14
C GLU A 17 -23.78 -23.50 -26.69
N ALA A 18 -23.11 -24.50 -26.10
CA ALA A 18 -23.50 -25.05 -24.81
C ALA A 18 -22.39 -25.14 -23.74
N SER A 19 -21.46 -24.18 -23.66
CA SER A 19 -20.85 -23.78 -22.37
C SER A 19 -19.96 -22.55 -22.53
N GLU A 20 -19.91 -21.70 -21.49
CA GLU A 20 -19.12 -20.47 -21.37
C GLU A 20 -19.85 -19.21 -21.92
N GLY A 21 -20.71 -18.53 -21.17
CA GLY A 21 -20.64 -18.29 -19.73
C GLY A 21 -19.77 -17.05 -19.42
N THR A 22 -20.32 -15.88 -19.75
CA THR A 22 -20.37 -14.69 -18.88
C THR A 22 -19.20 -13.69 -18.91
N SER A 23 -19.60 -12.42 -19.15
CA SER A 23 -19.02 -11.17 -18.64
C SER A 23 -17.96 -10.45 -19.49
N SER A 24 -18.37 -9.74 -20.55
CA SER A 24 -17.66 -8.50 -20.93
C SER A 24 -18.47 -7.43 -21.69
N SER A 25 -19.76 -7.61 -21.98
CA SER A 25 -20.54 -6.64 -22.77
C SER A 25 -21.74 -6.00 -22.07
N ASP A 26 -22.05 -6.42 -20.83
CA ASP A 26 -23.22 -5.93 -20.09
C ASP A 26 -23.02 -4.54 -19.43
N GLU A 27 -21.79 -4.04 -19.26
CA GLU A 27 -21.55 -2.81 -18.50
C GLU A 27 -21.88 -1.50 -19.26
N ALA A 28 -21.85 -1.52 -20.59
CA ALA A 28 -22.16 -0.34 -21.42
C ALA A 28 -23.67 -0.19 -21.71
N GLU A 29 -24.38 -1.31 -21.84
CA GLU A 29 -25.85 -1.34 -21.97
C GLU A 29 -26.51 -1.13 -20.59
N ALA A 30 -25.97 -1.68 -19.51
CA ALA A 30 -26.48 -1.47 -18.15
C ALA A 30 -26.33 -0.02 -17.66
N SER A 31 -25.34 0.72 -18.14
CA SER A 31 -25.15 2.14 -17.79
C SER A 31 -26.07 3.08 -18.58
N THR A 32 -26.56 2.65 -19.75
CA THR A 32 -27.56 3.39 -20.53
C THR A 32 -28.99 3.04 -20.08
N SER A 33 -29.27 1.76 -19.78
CA SER A 33 -30.55 1.30 -19.21
C SER A 33 -30.79 1.86 -17.82
N LYS A 34 -29.80 1.77 -16.90
CA LYS A 34 -29.95 2.34 -15.55
C LYS A 34 -30.10 3.85 -15.54
N LYS A 35 -29.51 4.55 -16.51
CA LYS A 35 -29.69 6.01 -16.68
C LYS A 35 -31.06 6.36 -17.25
N SER A 36 -31.66 5.50 -18.08
CA SER A 36 -33.02 5.67 -18.56
C SER A 36 -34.08 5.26 -17.54
N GLU A 37 -33.82 4.22 -16.74
CA GLU A 37 -34.70 3.75 -15.66
C GLU A 37 -34.69 4.73 -14.49
N ALA A 38 -33.52 5.22 -14.06
CA ALA A 38 -33.41 6.25 -13.02
C ALA A 38 -34.02 7.61 -13.43
N LYS A 39 -34.08 7.91 -14.73
CA LYS A 39 -34.73 9.12 -15.25
C LYS A 39 -36.25 8.94 -15.43
N ALA A 40 -36.72 7.71 -15.63
CA ALA A 40 -38.14 7.38 -15.77
C ALA A 40 -38.83 7.26 -14.40
N GLU A 41 -38.16 6.72 -13.39
CA GLU A 41 -38.66 6.69 -11.99
C GLU A 41 -38.80 8.11 -11.43
N LYS A 42 -37.83 9.00 -11.72
CA LYS A 42 -37.83 10.42 -11.35
C LYS A 42 -38.97 11.26 -11.98
N ALA A 43 -39.70 10.72 -12.95
CA ALA A 43 -40.80 11.44 -13.61
C ALA A 43 -42.21 11.03 -13.11
N SER A 44 -42.34 9.97 -12.29
CA SER A 44 -43.67 9.44 -11.90
C SER A 44 -44.05 9.64 -10.44
N SER A 45 -43.10 9.89 -9.53
CA SER A 45 -43.39 10.29 -8.16
C SER A 45 -43.24 11.80 -8.04
N ALA A 46 -44.37 12.48 -7.93
CA ALA A 46 -44.42 13.89 -7.61
C ALA A 46 -43.81 14.14 -6.21
N ASP A 47 -42.83 15.06 -6.18
CA ASP A 47 -42.48 15.99 -5.10
C ASP A 47 -42.36 15.42 -3.67
N ASP A 48 -41.17 14.90 -3.33
CA ASP A 48 -40.65 14.97 -1.95
C ASP A 48 -39.17 15.43 -1.98
N PRO A 49 -38.86 16.69 -1.64
CA PRO A 49 -37.51 17.25 -1.73
C PRO A 49 -36.52 16.69 -0.69
N ASP A 50 -37.00 15.89 0.27
CA ASP A 50 -36.20 15.36 1.37
C ASP A 50 -35.49 14.03 1.01
N GLU A 51 -36.02 13.20 0.09
CA GLU A 51 -35.38 11.93 -0.32
C GLU A 51 -34.19 12.13 -1.29
N ASP A 52 -34.31 13.05 -2.25
CA ASP A 52 -33.21 13.39 -3.19
C ASP A 52 -31.99 13.97 -2.43
N ALA A 53 -32.24 14.72 -1.35
CA ALA A 53 -31.20 15.30 -0.51
C ALA A 53 -30.47 14.24 0.34
N GLU A 54 -31.17 13.17 0.75
CA GLU A 54 -30.60 12.07 1.52
C GLU A 54 -29.73 11.16 0.65
N ILE A 55 -30.17 10.86 -0.57
CA ILE A 55 -29.39 10.06 -1.55
C ILE A 55 -28.11 10.78 -1.97
N ASP A 56 -28.18 12.10 -2.23
CA ASP A 56 -26.99 12.91 -2.53
C ASP A 56 -26.03 12.97 -1.33
N GLN A 57 -26.55 12.99 -0.10
CA GLN A 57 -25.73 12.95 1.12
C GLN A 57 -25.02 11.60 1.28
N VAL A 58 -25.72 10.48 1.03
CA VAL A 58 -25.15 9.13 1.13
C VAL A 58 -24.09 8.91 0.05
N LEU A 59 -24.33 9.37 -1.18
CA LEU A 59 -23.36 9.33 -2.28
C LEU A 59 -22.13 10.23 -2.02
N ALA A 60 -22.35 11.42 -1.45
CA ALA A 60 -21.27 12.31 -1.03
C ALA A 60 -20.43 11.70 0.11
N HIS A 61 -21.08 11.03 1.07
CA HIS A 61 -20.43 10.33 2.17
C HIS A 61 -19.66 9.08 1.71
N GLN A 62 -20.10 8.43 0.62
CA GLN A 62 -19.34 7.35 -0.03
C GLN A 62 -18.11 7.89 -0.78
N SER A 63 -18.24 9.02 -1.50
CA SER A 63 -17.11 9.66 -2.19
C SER A 63 -16.02 10.18 -1.24
N SER A 64 -16.40 10.72 -0.07
CA SER A 64 -15.41 11.13 0.94
C SER A 64 -14.62 9.97 1.52
N ASN A 65 -15.22 8.78 1.58
CA ASN A 65 -14.56 7.57 2.08
C ASN A 65 -13.72 6.86 0.99
N ALA A 66 -14.11 6.96 -0.29
CA ALA A 66 -13.35 6.42 -1.42
C ALA A 66 -11.97 7.07 -1.58
N LEU A 67 -11.83 8.36 -1.25
CA LEU A 67 -10.54 9.06 -1.27
C LEU A 67 -9.64 8.72 -0.05
N GLY A 68 -10.10 7.82 0.81
CA GLY A 68 -9.43 7.45 2.06
C GLY A 68 -8.10 6.72 1.86
N ALA A 69 -7.98 5.84 0.86
CA ALA A 69 -6.74 5.12 0.57
C ALA A 69 -5.81 5.92 -0.36
N GLU A 70 -6.38 6.61 -1.36
CA GLU A 70 -5.62 7.41 -2.32
C GLU A 70 -4.78 8.53 -1.67
N ARG A 71 -5.29 9.16 -0.59
CA ARG A 71 -4.51 10.17 0.15
C ARG A 71 -3.20 9.61 0.72
N PHE A 72 -3.16 8.32 1.07
CA PHE A 72 -1.95 7.67 1.59
C PHE A 72 -0.96 7.34 0.47
N VAL A 73 -1.45 7.08 -0.75
CA VAL A 73 -0.60 6.92 -1.95
C VAL A 73 0.15 8.22 -2.23
N TYR A 74 -0.57 9.35 -2.23
CA TYR A 74 0.03 10.67 -2.43
C TYR A 74 1.00 11.05 -1.32
N ALA A 75 0.66 10.78 -0.06
CA ALA A 75 1.57 10.96 1.07
C ALA A 75 2.83 10.07 0.94
N GLY A 76 2.67 8.84 0.44
CA GLY A 76 3.77 7.91 0.17
C GLY A 76 4.75 8.44 -0.87
N TYR A 77 4.26 8.97 -2.00
CA TYR A 77 5.12 9.60 -3.01
C TYR A 77 5.82 10.86 -2.50
N PHE A 78 5.14 11.67 -1.69
CA PHE A 78 5.75 12.84 -1.05
C PHE A 78 6.89 12.42 -0.10
N ALA A 79 6.64 11.43 0.76
CA ALA A 79 7.66 10.89 1.66
C ALA A 79 8.84 10.28 0.89
N ALA A 80 8.57 9.57 -0.20
CA ALA A 80 9.60 9.02 -1.09
C ALA A 80 10.44 10.13 -1.75
N ALA A 81 9.82 11.24 -2.17
CA ALA A 81 10.53 12.40 -2.73
C ALA A 81 11.49 13.02 -1.70
N VAL A 82 11.03 13.22 -0.46
CA VAL A 82 11.85 13.74 0.65
C VAL A 82 12.98 12.77 0.98
N GLY A 83 12.69 11.47 1.05
CA GLY A 83 13.69 10.43 1.29
C GLY A 83 14.75 10.37 0.20
N ALA A 84 14.35 10.43 -1.07
CA ALA A 84 15.26 10.47 -2.20
C ALA A 84 16.13 11.73 -2.18
N ALA A 85 15.55 12.91 -1.91
CA ALA A 85 16.30 14.16 -1.77
C ALA A 85 17.34 14.08 -0.64
N PHE A 86 16.98 13.50 0.51
CA PHE A 86 17.90 13.29 1.63
C PHE A 86 19.07 12.37 1.24
N VAL A 87 18.78 11.25 0.56
CA VAL A 87 19.81 10.33 0.08
C VAL A 87 20.73 11.01 -0.93
N PHE A 88 20.18 11.72 -1.93
CA PHE A 88 20.98 12.45 -2.90
C PHE A 88 21.84 13.55 -2.25
N ALA A 89 21.33 14.24 -1.23
CA ALA A 89 22.08 15.26 -0.52
C ALA A 89 23.26 14.66 0.24
N LYS A 90 23.03 13.54 0.96
CA LYS A 90 24.09 12.85 1.70
C LYS A 90 25.13 12.23 0.78
N LEU A 91 24.71 11.60 -0.31
CA LEU A 91 25.62 11.06 -1.31
C LEU A 91 26.40 12.16 -2.01
N GLY A 92 25.74 13.27 -2.37
CA GLY A 92 26.38 14.43 -3.00
C GLY A 92 27.45 15.04 -2.12
N HIS A 93 27.13 15.29 -0.84
CA HIS A 93 28.11 15.80 0.13
C HIS A 93 29.26 14.80 0.35
N ALA A 94 28.96 13.52 0.55
CA ALA A 94 29.99 12.50 0.76
C ALA A 94 30.90 12.31 -0.47
N ALA A 95 30.33 12.35 -1.68
CA ALA A 95 31.07 12.29 -2.93
C ALA A 95 31.96 13.53 -3.10
N TRP A 96 31.46 14.73 -2.78
CA TRP A 96 32.23 15.97 -2.89
C TRP A 96 33.43 15.99 -1.94
N VAL A 97 33.24 15.60 -0.67
CA VAL A 97 34.34 15.52 0.30
C VAL A 97 35.39 14.50 -0.13
N LYS A 98 34.96 13.33 -0.61
CA LYS A 98 35.89 12.31 -1.13
C LYS A 98 36.64 12.79 -2.38
N LEU A 99 35.97 13.53 -3.27
CA LEU A 99 36.56 14.06 -4.49
C LEU A 99 37.54 15.20 -4.19
N ALA A 100 37.20 16.09 -3.26
CA ALA A 100 38.07 17.15 -2.77
C ALA A 100 39.34 16.59 -2.11
N ALA A 101 39.21 15.50 -1.34
CA ALA A 101 40.35 14.80 -0.76
C ALA A 101 41.27 14.14 -1.82
N TRP A 102 40.73 13.73 -2.96
CA TRP A 102 41.49 13.07 -4.02
C TRP A 102 42.16 14.05 -5.00
N LYS A 103 41.55 15.21 -5.27
CA LYS A 103 42.09 16.25 -6.16
C LYS A 103 41.92 17.67 -5.58
N PRO A 104 42.80 18.08 -4.65
CA PRO A 104 42.66 19.34 -3.92
C PRO A 104 42.88 20.59 -4.80
N GLU A 105 43.62 20.49 -5.91
CA GLU A 105 43.93 21.65 -6.77
C GLU A 105 42.77 22.12 -7.65
N GLN A 106 41.75 21.28 -7.87
CA GLN A 106 40.65 21.56 -8.81
C GLN A 106 39.29 21.71 -8.12
N VAL A 107 39.15 21.22 -6.89
CA VAL A 107 37.88 21.17 -6.16
C VAL A 107 38.01 21.94 -4.86
N GLY A 108 37.39 23.11 -4.79
CA GLY A 108 37.30 23.93 -3.57
C GLY A 108 36.37 23.35 -2.51
N GLU A 109 36.17 24.10 -1.42
CA GLU A 109 35.32 23.70 -0.30
C GLU A 109 33.88 23.32 -0.74
N PRO A 110 33.22 22.39 -0.04
CA PRO A 110 31.86 21.98 -0.36
C PRO A 110 30.90 23.16 -0.28
N ARG A 111 30.28 23.53 -1.40
CA ARG A 111 29.20 24.52 -1.43
C ARG A 111 27.87 23.84 -1.14
N ASP A 112 27.57 23.74 0.14
CA ASP A 112 26.37 23.08 0.67
C ASP A 112 25.08 23.61 0.04
N GLU A 113 24.99 24.91 -0.28
CA GLU A 113 23.77 25.47 -0.90
C GLU A 113 23.44 24.82 -2.25
N ILE A 114 24.46 24.55 -3.07
CA ILE A 114 24.29 23.96 -4.40
C ILE A 114 23.96 22.47 -4.28
N VAL A 115 24.64 21.76 -3.37
CA VAL A 115 24.44 20.32 -3.17
C VAL A 115 23.02 20.04 -2.69
N TYR A 116 22.51 20.78 -1.71
CA TYR A 116 21.14 20.61 -1.23
C TYR A 116 20.10 21.03 -2.28
N GLY A 117 20.34 22.13 -3.01
CA GLY A 117 19.44 22.59 -4.07
C GLY A 117 19.31 21.56 -5.21
N VAL A 118 20.44 21.05 -5.71
CA VAL A 118 20.46 20.04 -6.78
C VAL A 118 19.88 18.71 -6.29
N ALA A 119 20.21 18.28 -5.07
CA ALA A 119 19.66 17.06 -4.50
C ALA A 119 18.13 17.13 -4.32
N GLY A 120 17.60 18.26 -3.88
CA GLY A 120 16.16 18.49 -3.78
C GLY A 120 15.46 18.37 -5.14
N LEU A 121 16.01 19.03 -6.17
CA LEU A 121 15.49 18.95 -7.53
C LEU A 121 15.54 17.52 -8.10
N LEU A 122 16.63 16.80 -7.88
CA LEU A 122 16.76 15.40 -8.31
C LEU A 122 15.77 14.48 -7.57
N GLY A 123 15.56 14.70 -6.28
CA GLY A 123 14.57 13.96 -5.49
C GLY A 123 13.14 14.16 -6.00
N VAL A 124 12.76 15.41 -6.28
CA VAL A 124 11.45 15.74 -6.87
C VAL A 124 11.32 15.17 -8.29
N ALA A 125 12.35 15.29 -9.12
CA ALA A 125 12.35 14.76 -10.48
C ALA A 125 12.17 13.24 -10.51
N LEU A 126 12.84 12.51 -9.59
CA LEU A 126 12.69 11.07 -9.44
C LEU A 126 11.26 10.70 -9.02
N ALA A 127 10.69 11.41 -8.05
CA ALA A 127 9.32 11.19 -7.59
C ALA A 127 8.30 11.44 -8.71
N VAL A 128 8.45 12.53 -9.48
CA VAL A 128 7.60 12.82 -10.64
C VAL A 128 7.77 11.76 -11.72
N HIS A 129 8.99 11.30 -11.98
CA HIS A 129 9.24 10.24 -12.95
C HIS A 129 8.49 8.95 -12.58
N TYR A 130 8.57 8.53 -11.31
CA TYR A 130 7.86 7.35 -10.83
C TYR A 130 6.35 7.54 -10.81
N TRP A 131 5.85 8.72 -10.43
CA TRP A 131 4.43 9.05 -10.49
C TRP A 131 3.88 8.99 -11.91
N ARG A 132 4.65 9.35 -12.93
CA ARG A 132 4.15 9.34 -14.31
C ARG A 132 3.86 7.93 -14.82
N LYS A 133 4.52 6.90 -14.27
CA LYS A 133 4.27 5.50 -14.64
C LYS A 133 2.91 5.06 -14.08
N LYS A 134 2.06 4.48 -14.94
CA LYS A 134 0.73 4.01 -14.53
C LYS A 134 0.84 2.77 -13.63
N GLU A 135 1.66 1.81 -14.04
CA GLU A 135 1.96 0.59 -13.27
C GLU A 135 2.39 0.88 -11.83
N ALA A 136 3.25 1.89 -11.64
CA ALA A 136 3.72 2.27 -10.31
C ALA A 136 2.61 2.85 -9.42
N ARG A 137 1.68 3.60 -10.01
CA ARG A 137 0.54 4.19 -9.28
C ARG A 137 -0.49 3.14 -8.93
N GLU A 138 -0.83 2.29 -9.88
CA GLU A 138 -1.75 1.17 -9.68
C GLU A 138 -1.25 0.24 -8.57
N TYR A 139 0.03 -0.18 -8.63
CA TYR A 139 0.65 -0.96 -7.56
C TYR A 139 0.60 -0.28 -6.18
N ALA A 140 0.86 1.04 -6.14
CA ALA A 140 0.81 1.77 -4.87
C ALA A 140 -0.61 1.87 -4.31
N THR A 141 -1.61 2.02 -5.17
CA THR A 141 -3.03 2.01 -4.79
C THR A 141 -3.45 0.63 -4.29
N GLU A 142 -3.11 -0.46 -4.99
CA GLU A 142 -3.37 -1.83 -4.55
C GLU A 142 -2.76 -2.12 -3.17
N VAL A 143 -1.51 -1.70 -2.94
CA VAL A 143 -0.86 -1.86 -1.63
C VAL A 143 -1.58 -1.05 -0.56
N ALA A 144 -2.01 0.18 -0.86
CA ALA A 144 -2.78 0.99 0.09
C ALA A 144 -4.13 0.35 0.44
N ASP A 145 -4.80 -0.24 -0.55
CA ASP A 145 -6.07 -0.96 -0.36
C ASP A 145 -5.88 -2.23 0.46
N GLU A 146 -4.83 -3.01 0.21
CA GLU A 146 -4.52 -4.17 1.04
C GLU A 146 -4.11 -3.79 2.47
N LEU A 147 -3.35 -2.71 2.64
CA LEU A 147 -3.00 -2.21 3.98
C LEU A 147 -4.22 -1.69 4.74
N SER A 148 -5.25 -1.20 4.05
CA SER A 148 -6.49 -0.74 4.69
C SER A 148 -7.28 -1.87 5.35
N LYS A 149 -7.09 -3.11 4.87
CA LYS A 149 -7.72 -4.32 5.43
C LYS A 149 -6.98 -4.86 6.66
N VAL A 150 -5.75 -4.40 6.90
CA VAL A 150 -4.94 -4.83 8.05
C VAL A 150 -5.42 -4.13 9.31
N THR A 151 -5.95 -4.91 10.25
CA THR A 151 -6.30 -4.41 11.58
C THR A 151 -5.04 -4.19 12.41
N TRP A 152 -4.68 -2.92 12.63
CA TRP A 152 -3.57 -2.58 13.51
C TRP A 152 -4.00 -2.67 14.98
N PRO A 153 -3.14 -3.23 15.87
CA PRO A 153 -3.47 -3.39 17.27
C PRO A 153 -3.63 -2.03 17.95
N THR A 154 -4.61 -1.96 18.85
CA THR A 154 -4.79 -0.77 19.68
C THR A 154 -3.65 -0.63 20.68
N LYS A 155 -3.39 0.60 21.16
CA LYS A 155 -2.34 0.85 22.17
C LYS A 155 -2.47 -0.05 23.41
N LYS A 156 -3.71 -0.39 23.80
CA LYS A 156 -3.99 -1.26 24.93
C LYS A 156 -3.61 -2.71 24.65
N GLU A 157 -3.86 -3.22 23.45
CA GLU A 157 -3.46 -4.57 23.05
C GLU A 157 -1.94 -4.71 23.03
N VAL A 158 -1.24 -3.74 22.43
CA VAL A 158 0.24 -3.72 22.43
C VAL A 158 0.78 -3.72 23.86
N GLN A 159 0.24 -2.88 24.74
CA GLN A 159 0.64 -2.83 26.15
C GLN A 159 0.38 -4.14 26.88
N ASN A 160 -0.78 -4.76 26.68
CA ASN A 160 -1.10 -6.04 27.29
C ASN A 160 -0.15 -7.15 26.81
N SER A 161 0.12 -7.23 25.49
CA SER A 161 1.05 -8.20 24.93
C SER A 161 2.48 -8.00 25.46
N THR A 162 2.97 -6.75 25.49
CA THR A 162 4.30 -6.47 26.05
C THR A 162 4.37 -6.78 27.55
N LEU A 163 3.30 -6.48 28.31
CA LEU A 163 3.25 -6.76 29.74
C LEU A 163 3.37 -8.26 30.03
N VAL A 164 2.67 -9.10 29.26
CA VAL A 164 2.80 -10.57 29.40
C VAL A 164 4.24 -11.00 29.16
N VAL A 165 4.89 -10.49 28.10
CA VAL A 165 6.30 -10.81 27.82
C VAL A 165 7.20 -10.40 28.99
N VAL A 166 7.07 -9.17 29.47
CA VAL A 166 7.86 -8.66 30.61
C VAL A 166 7.68 -9.54 31.85
N LEU A 167 6.44 -9.92 32.18
CA LEU A 167 6.17 -10.80 33.31
C LEU A 167 6.79 -12.18 33.11
N THR A 168 6.63 -12.80 31.92
CA THR A 168 7.21 -14.12 31.64
C THR A 168 8.74 -14.11 31.69
N THR A 169 9.39 -13.07 31.17
CA THR A 169 10.85 -12.90 31.25
C THR A 169 11.29 -12.71 32.70
N LEU A 170 10.53 -11.95 33.51
CA LEU A 170 10.83 -11.76 34.92
C LEU A 170 10.70 -13.07 35.70
N PHE A 171 9.64 -13.84 35.48
CA PHE A 171 9.49 -15.18 36.08
C PHE A 171 10.62 -16.12 35.67
N ALA A 172 10.97 -16.16 34.39
CA ALA A 172 12.08 -16.98 33.90
C ALA A 172 13.42 -16.56 34.54
N THR A 173 13.66 -15.26 34.67
CA THR A 173 14.89 -14.73 35.30
C THR A 173 14.97 -15.14 36.77
N VAL A 174 13.87 -15.02 37.52
CA VAL A 174 13.82 -15.47 38.91
C VAL A 174 14.00 -16.99 39.03
N PHE A 175 13.35 -17.77 38.17
CA PHE A 175 13.49 -19.21 38.14
C PHE A 175 14.94 -19.64 37.89
N PHE A 176 15.61 -19.06 36.90
CA PHE A 176 17.01 -19.36 36.62
C PHE A 176 17.93 -18.93 37.75
N ALA A 177 17.71 -17.76 38.36
CA ALA A 177 18.49 -17.32 39.51
C ALA A 177 18.37 -18.29 40.70
N LEU A 178 17.17 -18.83 40.95
CA LEU A 178 16.96 -19.86 41.98
C LEU A 178 17.63 -21.18 41.61
N MET A 179 17.58 -21.58 40.34
CA MET A 179 18.25 -22.77 39.84
C MET A 179 19.77 -22.67 40.00
N ASP A 180 20.36 -21.52 39.67
CA ASP A 180 21.79 -21.26 39.85
C ASP A 180 22.19 -21.35 41.33
N GLN A 181 21.37 -20.78 42.23
CA GLN A 181 21.59 -20.89 43.67
C GLN A 181 21.44 -22.34 44.17
N PHE A 182 20.50 -23.10 43.63
CA PHE A 182 20.31 -24.50 43.95
C PHE A 182 21.51 -25.35 43.54
N TRP A 183 22.02 -25.16 42.31
CA TRP A 183 23.23 -25.84 41.85
C TRP A 183 24.44 -25.46 42.69
N ARG A 184 24.61 -24.17 43.01
CA ARG A 184 25.67 -23.73 43.91
C ARG A 184 25.59 -24.42 45.27
N PHE A 185 24.40 -24.52 45.87
CA PHE A 185 24.20 -25.20 47.15
C PHE A 185 24.60 -26.70 47.08
N ILE A 186 24.22 -27.39 46.00
CA ILE A 186 24.59 -28.80 45.80
C ILE A 186 26.09 -28.94 45.62
N THR A 187 26.69 -28.14 44.73
CA THR A 187 28.12 -28.19 44.42
C THR A 187 28.96 -27.88 45.65
N ASP A 188 28.62 -26.84 46.42
CA ASP A 188 29.29 -26.49 47.67
C ASP A 188 29.21 -27.64 48.69
N LYS A 189 28.11 -28.40 48.71
CA LYS A 189 27.97 -29.55 49.62
C LYS A 189 28.71 -30.81 49.16
N VAL A 190 28.84 -31.02 47.85
CA VAL A 190 29.53 -32.18 47.28
C VAL A 190 31.04 -32.00 47.25
N TYR A 191 31.53 -30.81 46.89
CA TYR A 191 32.97 -30.51 46.80
C TYR A 191 33.51 -29.79 48.03
N GLY A 192 32.66 -29.36 48.97
CA GLY A 192 33.06 -28.74 50.24
C GLY A 192 33.27 -29.73 51.39
N PHE A 193 33.73 -30.95 51.09
CA PHE A 193 34.39 -31.85 52.04
C PHE A 193 35.91 -31.59 52.06
#